data_AF-A0A1L1PPW9-F1
#
_entry.id   AF-A0A1L1PPW9-F1
#
_cell.length_a   1.000
_cell.length_b   1.000
_cell.length_c   1.000
_cell.angle_alpha   90.00
_cell.angle_beta   90.00
_cell.angle_gamma   90.00
#
_symmetry.space_group_name_H-M   'P 1'
#
loop_
_entity.id
_entity.type
_entity.pdbx_description
1 polymer ?
#
loop_
_entity_poly.entity_id
_entity_poly.type
_entity_poly.pdbx_seq_one_letter_code
_entity_poly.pdbx_strand_id
1 'polypeptide(L)' 'MSQPELTTREVYARHTGVAGGSYVQAHLVWDADKFFAARARDAENMNSHQAKGDPRLAKCEQITHDQYLTERKART' A
#
# COMPACT_ATOMS: atom_id res chain seq x y z
N MET A 1 -32.38 -5.72 -11.74
CA MET A 1 -30.94 -5.36 -11.71
C MET A 1 -30.40 -5.84 -10.37
N SER A 2 -29.63 -6.93 -10.35
CA SER A 2 -29.03 -7.41 -9.10
C SER A 2 -27.94 -6.42 -8.70
N GLN A 3 -28.04 -5.84 -7.49
CA GLN A 3 -26.95 -5.04 -6.94
C GLN A 3 -25.72 -5.96 -6.82
N PRO A 4 -24.53 -5.53 -7.26
CA PRO A 4 -23.33 -6.30 -6.98
C PRO A 4 -23.15 -6.34 -5.48
N GLU A 5 -23.15 -7.53 -4.88
CA GLU A 5 -22.78 -7.69 -3.47
C GLU A 5 -21.36 -7.12 -3.32
N LEU A 6 -21.25 -6.01 -2.58
CA LEU A 6 -19.97 -5.36 -2.29
C LEU A 6 -19.23 -6.20 -1.26
N THR A 7 -18.75 -7.36 -1.67
CA THR A 7 -17.94 -8.25 -0.83
C THR A 7 -16.63 -7.55 -0.52
N THR A 8 -16.47 -7.16 0.74
CA THR A 8 -15.20 -6.66 1.25
C THR A 8 -14.19 -7.80 1.34
N ARG A 9 -12.95 -7.54 0.95
CA ARG A 9 -11.82 -8.45 1.12
C ARG A 9 -10.72 -7.77 1.93
N GLU A 10 -10.06 -8.53 2.79
CA GLU A 10 -8.88 -8.06 3.48
C GLU A 10 -7.67 -8.13 2.54
N VAL A 11 -6.89 -7.06 2.49
CA VAL A 11 -5.62 -6.97 1.77
C VAL A 11 -4.54 -6.44 2.69
N TYR A 12 -3.30 -6.83 2.43
CA TYR A 12 -2.14 -6.38 3.20
C TYR A 12 -1.22 -5.58 2.30
N ALA A 13 -0.78 -4.43 2.79
CA ALA A 13 0.05 -3.50 2.04
C ALA A 13 1.32 -3.17 2.82
N ARG A 14 2.44 -3.08 2.11
CA ARG A 14 3.65 -2.40 2.57
C ARG A 14 3.70 -1.02 1.94
N HIS A 15 3.73 0.01 2.78
CA HIS A 15 3.87 1.40 2.38
C HIS A 15 5.31 1.83 2.62
N THR A 16 5.96 2.41 1.62
CA THR A 16 7.27 3.05 1.74
C THR A 16 7.10 4.53 1.49
N GLY A 17 7.63 5.36 2.40
CA GLY A 17 7.64 6.82 2.26
C GLY A 17 8.85 7.33 1.48
N VAL A 18 8.86 8.63 1.21
CA VAL A 18 9.95 9.32 0.47
C VAL A 18 11.32 9.18 1.13
N ALA A 19 11.37 9.04 2.46
CA ALA A 19 12.60 8.84 3.23
C ALA A 19 13.07 7.37 3.25
N GLY A 20 12.38 6.45 2.56
CA GLY A 20 12.70 5.03 2.52
C GLY A 20 12.20 4.22 3.72
N GLY A 21 11.68 4.87 4.76
CA GLY A 21 10.99 4.19 5.85
C GLY A 21 9.74 3.48 5.35
N SER A 22 9.56 2.22 5.74
CA SER A 22 8.41 1.41 5.36
C SER A 22 7.56 1.01 6.57
N TYR A 23 6.29 0.70 6.36
CA TYR A 23 5.42 0.06 7.35
C TYR A 23 4.41 -0.85 6.67
N VAL A 24 3.89 -1.84 7.40
CA VAL A 24 2.86 -2.75 6.91
C VAL A 24 1.51 -2.48 7.57
N GLN A 25 0.43 -2.61 6.80
CA GLN A 25 -0.94 -2.40 7.28
C GLN A 25 -1.92 -3.35 6.58
N ALA A 26 -2.97 -3.75 7.31
CA ALA A 26 -4.10 -4.49 6.78
C ALA A 26 -5.25 -3.53 6.44
N HIS A 27 -5.97 -3.80 5.35
CA HIS A 27 -7.08 -2.98 4.86
C HIS A 27 -8.26 -3.85 4.46
N LEU A 28 -9.47 -3.43 4.81
CA LEU A 28 -10.70 -4.01 4.32
C LEU A 28 -11.20 -3.19 3.12
N VAL A 29 -11.22 -3.78 1.92
CA VAL A 29 -11.49 -3.07 0.66
C VAL A 29 -12.54 -3.79 -0.18
N TRP A 30 -13.33 -3.06 -0.95
CA TRP A 30 -14.26 -3.66 -1.92
C TRP A 30 -13.53 -4.10 -3.21
N ASP A 31 -12.51 -3.34 -3.60
CA ASP A 31 -11.76 -3.52 -4.83
C ASP A 31 -10.26 -3.31 -4.54
N ALA A 32 -9.51 -4.42 -4.55
CA ALA A 32 -8.07 -4.40 -4.26
C ALA A 32 -7.29 -3.68 -5.36
N ASP A 33 -7.66 -3.87 -6.63
CA ASP A 33 -6.95 -3.29 -7.76
C ASP A 33 -7.10 -1.77 -7.74
N LYS A 34 -8.31 -1.26 -7.49
CA LYS A 34 -8.53 0.18 -7.30
C LYS A 34 -7.78 0.73 -6.10
N PHE A 35 -7.74 -0.01 -4.99
CA PHE A 35 -6.98 0.40 -3.81
C PHE A 35 -5.49 0.54 -4.13
N PHE A 36 -4.86 -0.47 -4.70
CA PHE A 36 -3.43 -0.45 -5.00
C PHE A 36 -3.09 0.55 -6.11
N ALA A 37 -3.94 0.71 -7.13
CA ALA A 37 -3.77 1.75 -8.15
C ALA A 37 -3.81 3.16 -7.56
N ALA A 38 -4.75 3.44 -6.64
CA ALA A 38 -4.80 4.72 -5.93
C ALA A 38 -3.54 4.94 -5.08
N ARG A 39 -3.09 3.93 -4.34
CA ARG A 39 -1.88 4.02 -3.51
C ARG A 39 -0.60 4.18 -4.32
N ALA A 40 -0.51 3.55 -5.49
CA ALA A 40 0.60 3.75 -6.41
C ALA A 40 0.63 5.20 -6.91
N ARG A 41 -0.53 5.75 -7.30
CA ARG A 41 -0.64 7.15 -7.74
C ARG A 41 -0.30 8.15 -6.62
N ASP A 42 -0.72 7.88 -5.39
CA ASP A 42 -0.33 8.69 -4.22
C ASP A 42 1.20 8.69 -4.05
N ALA A 43 1.84 7.52 -4.15
CA ALA A 43 3.28 7.38 -4.03
C ALA A 43 4.04 8.08 -5.17
N GLU A 44 3.57 7.95 -6.41
CA GLU A 44 4.09 8.71 -7.56
C GLU A 44 3.99 10.21 -7.34
N ASN A 45 2.85 10.68 -6.80
CA ASN A 45 2.66 12.08 -6.47
C ASN A 45 3.62 12.55 -5.36
N MET A 46 3.81 11.76 -4.31
CA MET A 46 4.82 12.08 -3.28
C MET A 46 6.22 12.18 -3.86
N ASN A 47 6.58 11.22 -4.71
CA ASN A 47 7.86 11.23 -5.42
C ASN A 47 7.99 12.46 -6.33
N SER A 48 6.95 12.84 -7.09
CA SER A 48 7.00 13.97 -8.03
C SER A 48 7.30 15.32 -7.36
N HIS A 49 6.90 15.47 -6.09
CA HIS A 49 7.16 16.67 -5.28
C HIS A 49 8.57 16.71 -4.66
N GLN A 50 9.37 15.65 -4.75
CA GLN A 50 10.76 15.66 -4.28
C GLN A 50 11.68 16.44 -5.22
N ALA A 51 12.76 16.99 -4.66
CA ALA A 51 13.72 17.76 -5.44
C ALA A 51 14.38 16.92 -6.55
N LYS A 52 14.88 17.59 -7.58
CA LYS A 52 15.63 16.93 -8.66
C LYS A 52 16.93 16.38 -8.09
N GLY A 53 17.07 15.05 -8.06
CA GLY A 53 18.23 14.34 -7.51
C GLY A 53 17.93 13.52 -6.27
N ASP A 54 16.80 13.77 -5.60
CA ASP A 54 16.38 12.96 -4.46
C ASP A 54 15.87 11.57 -4.92
N PRO A 55 16.13 10.51 -4.15
CA PRO A 55 15.67 9.17 -4.49
C PRO A 55 14.15 9.07 -4.38
N ARG A 56 13.53 8.50 -5.42
CA ARG A 56 12.07 8.30 -5.51
C ARG A 56 11.69 6.96 -4.89
N LEU A 57 11.65 6.94 -3.56
CA LEU A 57 11.48 5.72 -2.77
C LEU A 57 10.03 5.41 -2.42
N ALA A 58 9.13 6.39 -2.53
CA ALA A 58 7.75 6.18 -2.14
C ALA A 58 7.11 5.11 -3.04
N LYS A 59 6.48 4.10 -2.44
CA LYS A 59 5.75 3.04 -3.15
C LYS A 59 4.75 2.36 -2.23
N CYS A 60 3.79 1.66 -2.84
CA CYS A 60 2.87 0.77 -2.14
C CYS A 60 2.89 -0.60 -2.81
N GLU A 61 3.12 -1.65 -2.02
CA GLU A 61 3.22 -3.03 -2.50
C GLU A 61 2.16 -3.88 -1.82
N GLN A 62 1.47 -4.71 -2.60
CA GLN A 62 0.64 -5.77 -2.04
C GLN A 62 1.55 -6.87 -1.49
N ILE A 63 1.31 -7.27 -0.24
CA ILE A 63 2.04 -8.34 0.43
C ILE A 63 1.07 -9.44 0.87
N THR A 64 1.61 -10.62 1.15
CA THR A 64 0.80 -11.72 1.69
C THR A 64 0.51 -11.53 3.18
N HIS A 65 -0.48 -12.26 3.69
CA HIS A 65 -0.76 -12.31 5.12
C HIS A 65 0.46 -12.75 5.93
N ASP A 66 1.20 -13.76 5.46
CA ASP A 66 2.39 -14.27 6.15
C ASP A 66 3.51 -13.23 6.21
N GLN A 67 3.71 -12.47 5.14
CA GLN A 67 4.65 -11.34 5.10
C GLN A 67 4.23 -10.24 6.09
N TYR A 68 2.94 -9.89 6.10
CA TYR A 68 2.38 -8.93 7.06
C TYR A 68 2.62 -9.36 8.52
N LEU A 69 2.30 -10.61 8.86
CA LEU A 69 2.51 -11.13 10.21
C LEU A 69 3.99 -11.15 10.61
N THR A 70 4.87 -11.51 9.68
CA THR A 70 6.32 -11.55 9.91
C THR A 70 6.87 -10.17 10.22
N GLU A 71 6.54 -9.17 9.39
CA GLU A 71 6.99 -7.78 9.56
C GLU A 71 6.39 -7.11 10.80
N ARG A 72 5.13 -7.44 11.13
CA ARG A 72 4.48 -6.93 12.35
C ARG A 72 5.13 -7.50 13.61
N LYS A 73 5.45 -8.80 13.62
CA LYS A 73 6.15 -9.44 14.74
C LYS A 73 7.55 -8.87 14.94
N ALA A 74 8.30 -8.63 13.86
CA ALA A 74 9.65 -8.06 13.91
C ALA A 74 9.70 -6.61 14.45
N ARG A 75 8.55 -5.95 14.60
CA ARG A 75 8.42 -4.56 15.10
C ARG A 75 7.93 -4.47 16.55
N THR A 76 7.64 -5.59 17.19
CA THR A 76 7.23 -5.70 18.60
C THR A 76 8.42 -6.13 19.44
#